data_AF-A0A350D9B6-F1
#
_entry.id   AF-A0A350D9B6-F1
#
_cell.length_a   1.000
_cell.length_b   1.000
_cell.length_c   1.000
_cell.angle_alpha   90.00
_cell.angle_beta   90.00
_cell.angle_gamma   90.00
#
_symmetry.space_group_name_H-M   'P 1'
#
loop_
_entity.id
_entity.type
_entity.pdbx_description
1 polymer ?
#
loop_
_entity_poly.entity_id
_entity_poly.type
_entity_poly.pdbx_seq_one_letter_code
_entity_poly.pdbx_strand_id
1 'polypeptide(L)'
;MVSNHWKMSILLSLCLILSGCLSRSEIKRSQEEFLRIKNYACYYGEGRVEDLAKYDLVIIGGDHYSNQDVAFLKKNKTIVLGYISLGQDYPLKLGNGTGPGGYASWYLDYFIGEGTENPGKDGQPDKCGDWISYFVNPGDLKWQELTLSRMDELILRGFDGAFLDVVGYLHEYPDDLKEGVLRPGLLGLIKRLRLGYPKAYLVVNGSIFLEEIHNLINGVMCESFSSSEVKHDEEVLAVTVEGANRINKIRNYPENPNLIVLALDYVGRGDIDLVTFDYKRALSFGFIPNISYDDSYLTDLCLVNPANRFLAKREKDGVLLTWEAPAEFIEESLLSHYIIKRGSKPILSETDFKEAFLVNDKVSANITTFKDSGAPKTVLYYTLVAVNRGGIELVGRLTTCVKEE
;
A
#
# COMPACT_ATOMS: atom_id res chain seq x y z
N MET A 1 -19.70 51.73 31.65
CA MET A 1 -19.80 50.49 30.85
C MET A 1 -18.56 50.23 29.98
N VAL A 2 -17.33 50.48 30.47
CA VAL A 2 -16.09 50.31 29.65
C VAL A 2 -15.16 49.20 30.20
N SER A 3 -15.44 48.64 31.39
CA SER A 3 -14.54 47.68 32.05
C SER A 3 -14.73 46.20 31.65
N ASN A 4 -15.75 45.86 30.85
CA ASN A 4 -16.03 44.46 30.48
C ASN A 4 -15.44 44.04 29.13
N HIS A 5 -15.11 44.98 28.24
CA HIS A 5 -14.61 44.65 26.90
C HIS A 5 -13.19 44.05 26.91
N TRP A 6 -12.30 44.54 27.79
CA TRP A 6 -10.91 44.06 27.85
C TRP A 6 -10.81 42.65 28.47
N LYS A 7 -11.65 42.34 29.45
CA LYS A 7 -11.75 41.00 30.04
C LYS A 7 -12.27 39.98 29.02
N MET A 8 -13.25 40.35 28.20
CA MET A 8 -13.78 39.50 27.13
C MET A 8 -12.72 39.22 26.04
N SER A 9 -11.98 40.23 25.58
CA SER A 9 -10.94 40.04 24.56
C SER A 9 -9.75 39.19 25.03
N ILE A 10 -9.40 39.27 26.32
CA ILE A 10 -8.37 38.43 26.93
C ILE A 10 -8.87 36.98 27.07
N LEU A 11 -10.13 36.78 27.48
CA LEU A 11 -10.77 35.45 27.55
C LEU A 11 -10.89 34.80 26.16
N LEU A 12 -11.30 35.55 25.13
CA LEU A 12 -11.39 35.05 23.75
C LEU A 12 -10.02 34.67 23.18
N SER A 13 -9.00 35.50 23.41
CA SER A 13 -7.62 35.19 22.99
C SER A 13 -7.05 33.98 23.71
N LEU A 14 -7.28 33.84 25.02
CA LEU A 14 -6.89 32.68 25.81
C LEU A 14 -7.63 31.41 25.35
N CYS A 15 -8.93 31.49 25.05
CA CYS A 15 -9.69 30.37 24.50
C CYS A 15 -9.18 29.92 23.13
N LEU A 16 -8.79 30.84 22.23
CA LEU A 16 -8.20 30.50 20.94
C LEU A 16 -6.81 29.86 21.07
N ILE A 17 -5.97 30.35 21.99
CA ILE A 17 -4.65 29.77 22.28
C ILE A 17 -4.80 28.38 22.91
N LEU A 18 -5.69 28.20 23.88
CA LEU A 18 -5.95 26.92 24.52
C LEU A 18 -6.55 25.91 23.54
N SER A 19 -7.48 26.34 22.68
CA SER A 19 -8.06 25.49 21.62
C SER A 19 -7.01 25.07 20.59
N GLY A 20 -6.11 25.98 20.19
CA GLY A 20 -5.00 25.67 19.28
C GLY A 20 -3.92 24.76 19.89
N CYS A 21 -3.67 24.88 21.21
CA CYS A 21 -2.76 23.98 21.92
C CYS A 21 -3.34 22.57 22.06
N LEU A 22 -4.64 22.45 22.40
CA LEU A 22 -5.36 21.18 22.48
C LEU A 22 -5.43 20.50 21.10
N SER A 23 -5.70 21.25 20.03
CA SER A 23 -5.73 20.69 18.69
C SER A 23 -4.36 20.16 18.24
N ARG A 24 -3.27 20.84 18.61
CA ARG A 24 -1.90 20.38 18.28
C ARG A 24 -1.50 19.11 19.03
N SER A 25 -1.85 19.00 20.32
CA SER A 25 -1.55 17.78 21.08
C SER A 25 -2.36 16.58 20.61
N GLU A 26 -3.62 16.80 20.23
CA GLU A 26 -4.48 15.77 19.61
C GLU A 26 -3.94 15.30 18.27
N ILE A 27 -3.56 16.22 17.37
CA ILE A 27 -2.96 15.89 16.06
C ILE A 27 -1.68 15.07 16.28
N LYS A 28 -0.81 15.49 17.20
CA LYS A 28 0.43 14.74 17.49
C LYS A 28 0.14 13.33 17.98
N ARG A 29 -0.79 13.16 18.92
CA ARG A 29 -1.19 11.84 19.44
C ARG A 29 -1.79 10.94 18.35
N SER A 30 -2.64 11.51 17.50
CA SER A 30 -3.21 10.82 16.34
C SER A 30 -2.14 10.38 15.34
N GLN A 31 -1.12 11.21 15.08
CA GLN A 31 0.02 10.80 14.25
C GLN A 31 0.84 9.67 14.88
N GLU A 32 1.08 9.72 16.20
CA GLU A 32 1.76 8.64 16.92
C GLU A 32 0.97 7.32 16.91
N GLU A 33 -0.36 7.39 16.90
CA GLU A 33 -1.24 6.23 16.74
C GLU A 33 -1.13 5.63 15.34
N PHE A 34 -1.18 6.45 14.31
CA PHE A 34 -1.04 6.02 12.91
C PHE A 34 0.32 5.36 12.64
N LEU A 35 1.38 5.84 13.29
CA LEU A 35 2.71 5.23 13.21
C LEU A 35 2.83 3.83 13.83
N ARG A 36 1.84 3.41 14.63
CA ARG A 36 1.83 2.09 15.26
C ARG A 36 1.14 1.03 14.42
N ILE A 37 0.59 1.38 13.26
CA ILE A 37 0.01 0.42 12.31
C ILE A 37 1.08 -0.60 11.94
N LYS A 38 0.77 -1.89 12.15
CA LYS A 38 1.64 -3.03 11.82
C LYS A 38 1.05 -3.93 10.75
N ASN A 39 -0.26 -3.87 10.56
CA ASN A 39 -0.96 -4.59 9.51
C ASN A 39 -2.09 -3.71 8.96
N TYR A 40 -2.50 -4.01 7.73
CA TYR A 40 -3.67 -3.37 7.14
C TYR A 40 -4.37 -4.32 6.17
N ALA A 41 -5.61 -3.99 5.82
CA ALA A 41 -6.35 -4.63 4.74
C ALA A 41 -6.93 -3.58 3.80
N CYS A 42 -6.84 -3.84 2.49
CA CYS A 42 -7.61 -3.13 1.47
C CYS A 42 -8.73 -4.06 1.00
N TYR A 43 -9.99 -3.61 1.09
CA TYR A 43 -11.16 -4.44 0.77
C TYR A 43 -12.34 -3.60 0.31
N TYR A 44 -12.68 -3.68 -0.97
CA TYR A 44 -13.81 -2.94 -1.53
C TYR A 44 -15.10 -3.77 -1.62
N GLY A 45 -15.07 -5.04 -1.20
CA GLY A 45 -16.28 -5.84 -1.03
C GLY A 45 -17.17 -5.43 0.14
N GLU A 46 -18.28 -6.14 0.30
CA GLU A 46 -19.25 -5.95 1.38
C GLU A 46 -18.98 -6.92 2.55
N GLY A 47 -19.52 -6.62 3.74
CA GLY A 47 -19.49 -7.51 4.90
C GLY A 47 -18.10 -7.64 5.56
N ARG A 48 -17.79 -8.83 6.12
CA ARG A 48 -16.47 -9.17 6.72
C ARG A 48 -16.02 -8.25 7.87
N VAL A 49 -16.94 -7.53 8.50
CA VAL A 49 -16.65 -6.50 9.52
C VAL A 49 -15.83 -7.08 10.69
N GLU A 50 -16.12 -8.30 11.13
CA GLU A 50 -15.37 -8.97 12.20
C GLU A 50 -13.96 -9.38 11.79
N ASP A 51 -13.73 -9.70 10.52
CA ASP A 51 -12.39 -9.98 9.99
C ASP A 51 -11.58 -8.70 9.86
N LEU A 52 -12.20 -7.65 9.31
CA LEU A 52 -11.61 -6.32 9.16
C LEU A 52 -11.21 -5.70 10.51
N ALA A 53 -11.99 -5.96 11.57
CA ALA A 53 -11.70 -5.51 12.93
C ALA A 53 -10.40 -6.08 13.54
N LYS A 54 -9.76 -7.07 12.89
CA LYS A 54 -8.48 -7.67 13.34
C LYS A 54 -7.26 -6.88 12.86
N TYR A 55 -7.45 -5.88 12.00
CA TYR A 55 -6.39 -5.05 11.45
C TYR A 55 -6.29 -3.71 12.18
N ASP A 56 -5.08 -3.16 12.24
CA ASP A 56 -4.82 -1.82 12.78
C ASP A 56 -5.38 -0.74 11.85
N LEU A 57 -5.38 -0.99 10.53
CA LEU A 57 -5.88 -0.11 9.48
C LEU A 57 -6.71 -0.90 8.46
N VAL A 58 -7.85 -0.35 8.03
CA VAL A 58 -8.59 -0.85 6.87
C VAL A 58 -8.91 0.28 5.89
N ILE A 59 -8.80 -0.05 4.61
CA ILE A 59 -9.20 0.79 3.48
C ILE A 59 -10.40 0.10 2.83
N ILE A 60 -11.57 0.75 2.84
CA ILE A 60 -12.83 0.13 2.43
C ILE A 60 -13.64 0.99 1.46
N GLY A 61 -14.48 0.32 0.66
CA GLY A 61 -15.47 0.95 -0.20
C GLY A 61 -16.55 1.61 0.66
N GLY A 62 -16.46 2.92 0.85
CA GLY A 62 -17.24 3.63 1.87
C GLY A 62 -18.75 3.35 1.80
N ASP A 63 -19.32 3.19 0.61
CA ASP A 63 -20.78 3.00 0.44
C ASP A 63 -21.29 1.62 0.85
N HIS A 64 -20.39 0.65 1.06
CA HIS A 64 -20.74 -0.73 1.40
C HIS A 64 -20.90 -0.97 2.92
N TYR A 65 -20.58 0.03 3.76
CA TYR A 65 -20.54 -0.13 5.22
C TYR A 65 -21.42 0.88 5.94
N SER A 66 -22.26 0.43 6.86
CA SER A 66 -23.09 1.33 7.66
C SER A 66 -22.26 2.09 8.70
N ASN A 67 -22.82 3.16 9.28
CA ASN A 67 -22.20 3.87 10.39
C ASN A 67 -21.99 2.96 11.62
N GLN A 68 -22.81 1.91 11.77
CA GLN A 68 -22.65 0.92 12.84
C GLN A 68 -21.44 0.03 12.61
N ASP A 69 -21.17 -0.36 11.37
CA ASP A 69 -19.99 -1.14 11.00
C ASP A 69 -18.71 -0.34 11.25
N VAL A 70 -18.69 0.93 10.81
CA VAL A 70 -17.56 1.84 11.07
C VAL A 70 -17.34 2.03 12.57
N ALA A 71 -18.41 2.22 13.35
CA ALA A 71 -18.32 2.32 14.80
C ALA A 71 -17.81 1.03 15.45
N PHE A 72 -18.19 -0.14 14.93
CA PHE A 72 -17.71 -1.43 15.40
C PHE A 72 -16.20 -1.59 15.14
N LEU A 73 -15.73 -1.29 13.93
CA LEU A 73 -14.30 -1.33 13.59
C LEU A 73 -13.49 -0.42 14.53
N LYS A 74 -13.95 0.82 14.73
CA LYS A 74 -13.27 1.79 15.61
C LYS A 74 -13.28 1.38 17.07
N LYS A 75 -14.37 0.78 17.56
CA LYS A 75 -14.42 0.22 18.92
C LYS A 75 -13.37 -0.89 19.11
N ASN A 76 -13.04 -1.62 18.06
CA ASN A 76 -11.97 -2.61 18.04
C ASN A 76 -10.58 -2.03 17.75
N LYS A 77 -10.45 -0.69 17.76
CA LYS A 77 -9.19 0.06 17.54
C LYS A 77 -8.64 -0.04 16.12
N THR A 78 -9.48 -0.36 15.16
CA THR A 78 -9.16 -0.29 13.74
C THR A 78 -9.35 1.14 13.23
N ILE A 79 -8.35 1.68 12.56
CA ILE A 79 -8.42 2.94 11.81
C ILE A 79 -9.14 2.65 10.49
N VAL A 80 -10.16 3.45 10.15
CA VAL A 80 -11.01 3.20 8.97
C VAL A 80 -10.87 4.33 7.95
N LEU A 81 -10.35 4.01 6.76
CA LEU A 81 -10.26 4.95 5.63
C LEU A 81 -11.28 4.59 4.54
N GLY A 82 -12.00 5.60 4.06
CA GLY A 82 -12.93 5.44 2.94
C GLY A 82 -12.26 5.77 1.61
N TYR A 83 -12.59 5.01 0.57
CA TYR A 83 -12.13 5.27 -0.79
C TYR A 83 -12.67 6.60 -1.36
N ILE A 84 -11.78 7.37 -1.99
CA ILE A 84 -12.09 8.54 -2.82
C ILE A 84 -11.19 8.50 -4.07
N SER A 85 -11.80 8.46 -5.26
CA SER A 85 -11.06 8.69 -6.52
C SER A 85 -10.83 10.20 -6.72
N LEU A 86 -9.60 10.58 -7.05
CA LEU A 86 -9.24 11.97 -7.38
C LEU A 86 -9.26 12.24 -8.89
N GLY A 87 -9.15 11.19 -9.71
CA GLY A 87 -8.89 11.29 -11.14
C GLY A 87 -9.93 10.63 -12.04
N GLN A 88 -10.89 9.92 -11.47
CA GLN A 88 -11.95 9.27 -12.22
C GLN A 88 -13.30 9.42 -11.51
N ASP A 89 -14.37 9.35 -12.31
CA ASP A 89 -15.74 9.41 -11.83
C ASP A 89 -16.56 8.23 -12.36
N TYR A 90 -17.45 7.73 -11.51
CA TYR A 90 -18.39 6.67 -11.80
C TYR A 90 -19.68 6.85 -10.98
N PRO A 91 -20.86 6.61 -11.58
CA PRO A 91 -21.12 6.47 -13.03
C PRO A 91 -20.98 7.81 -13.77
N LEU A 92 -21.05 7.79 -15.11
CA LEU A 92 -21.07 9.00 -15.93
C LEU A 92 -22.23 9.92 -15.57
N LYS A 93 -21.97 11.23 -15.44
CA LYS A 93 -22.95 12.23 -14.98
C LYS A 93 -23.19 13.30 -16.04
N LEU A 94 -24.45 13.68 -16.26
CA LEU A 94 -24.79 14.84 -17.09
C LEU A 94 -24.22 16.15 -16.50
N GLY A 95 -24.13 16.25 -15.17
CA GLY A 95 -23.57 17.41 -14.48
C GLY A 95 -24.22 18.73 -14.90
N ASN A 96 -23.38 19.69 -15.29
CA ASN A 96 -23.81 21.02 -15.74
C ASN A 96 -23.87 21.17 -17.28
N GLY A 97 -23.63 20.10 -18.02
CA GLY A 97 -23.72 20.08 -19.48
C GLY A 97 -22.66 20.88 -20.24
N THR A 98 -21.56 21.27 -19.59
CA THR A 98 -20.49 22.07 -20.23
C THR A 98 -19.23 21.26 -20.55
N GLY A 99 -19.21 19.98 -20.20
CA GLY A 99 -18.14 19.06 -20.57
C GLY A 99 -18.32 18.49 -21.99
N PRO A 100 -17.40 17.60 -22.41
CA PRO A 100 -17.54 16.88 -23.67
C PRO A 100 -18.88 16.13 -23.71
N GLY A 101 -19.48 16.02 -24.89
CA GLY A 101 -20.78 15.37 -25.11
C GLY A 101 -21.98 16.04 -24.43
N GLY A 102 -21.80 17.20 -23.80
CA GLY A 102 -22.84 17.82 -22.96
C GLY A 102 -22.96 17.14 -21.59
N TYR A 103 -21.89 16.52 -21.10
CA TYR A 103 -21.80 15.96 -19.74
C TYR A 103 -21.21 16.99 -18.75
N ALA A 104 -20.84 16.53 -17.56
CA ALA A 104 -20.28 17.38 -16.52
C ALA A 104 -18.95 18.04 -16.93
N SER A 105 -18.71 19.26 -16.44
CA SER A 105 -17.54 20.09 -16.80
C SER A 105 -16.19 19.46 -16.50
N TRP A 106 -16.14 18.53 -15.56
CA TRP A 106 -14.90 17.92 -15.13
C TRP A 106 -14.43 16.80 -16.04
N TYR A 107 -15.23 16.27 -16.97
CA TYR A 107 -14.75 15.21 -17.85
C TYR A 107 -13.72 15.71 -18.86
N LEU A 108 -12.69 14.88 -19.08
CA LEU A 108 -11.65 15.10 -20.08
C LEU A 108 -12.07 14.51 -21.44
N ASP A 109 -11.43 14.98 -22.51
CA ASP A 109 -11.60 14.58 -23.94
C ASP A 109 -10.27 14.87 -24.67
N TYR A 110 -9.18 14.35 -24.12
CA TYR A 110 -7.81 14.64 -24.57
C TYR A 110 -6.87 13.42 -24.46
N PHE A 111 -7.39 12.24 -24.16
CA PHE A 111 -6.56 11.08 -23.84
C PHE A 111 -5.72 10.65 -25.05
N ILE A 112 -4.41 10.53 -24.89
CA ILE A 112 -3.46 10.15 -25.95
C ILE A 112 -2.78 8.80 -25.70
N GLY A 113 -3.03 8.19 -24.54
CA GLY A 113 -2.42 6.95 -24.08
C GLY A 113 -3.02 5.65 -24.62
N GLU A 114 -2.43 4.53 -24.21
CA GLU A 114 -3.06 3.20 -24.31
C GLU A 114 -3.99 3.04 -23.11
N GLY A 115 -5.29 2.76 -23.31
CA GLY A 115 -6.26 2.60 -22.21
C GLY A 115 -7.51 3.47 -22.28
N THR A 116 -7.79 4.13 -23.41
CA THR A 116 -9.12 4.66 -23.74
C THR A 116 -9.70 3.88 -24.93
N GLU A 117 -11.03 3.71 -24.96
CA GLU A 117 -11.71 3.16 -26.13
C GLU A 117 -11.58 4.10 -27.35
N ASN A 118 -11.46 5.41 -27.12
CA ASN A 118 -11.39 6.44 -28.17
C ASN A 118 -10.28 7.47 -27.86
N PRO A 119 -9.08 7.36 -28.44
CA PRO A 119 -8.01 8.32 -28.21
C PRO A 119 -8.20 9.62 -28.99
N GLY A 120 -7.79 10.72 -28.39
CA GLY A 120 -7.80 12.05 -28.98
C GLY A 120 -8.96 12.92 -28.50
N LYS A 121 -9.38 13.84 -29.37
CA LYS A 121 -10.53 14.74 -29.14
C LYS A 121 -11.69 14.26 -29.99
N ASP A 122 -12.57 13.44 -29.44
CA ASP A 122 -13.74 12.91 -30.16
C ASP A 122 -15.05 13.60 -29.73
N GLY A 123 -14.96 14.51 -28.75
CA GLY A 123 -16.10 15.24 -28.22
C GLY A 123 -16.88 14.46 -27.18
N GLN A 124 -16.38 13.33 -26.66
CA GLN A 124 -16.98 12.53 -25.59
C GLN A 124 -16.05 12.43 -24.37
N PRO A 125 -16.60 12.16 -23.17
CA PRO A 125 -15.79 11.88 -21.99
C PRO A 125 -14.81 10.72 -22.19
N ASP A 126 -13.54 10.95 -21.87
CA ASP A 126 -12.48 9.93 -21.89
C ASP A 126 -12.83 8.78 -20.93
N LYS A 127 -13.17 7.61 -21.48
CA LYS A 127 -13.50 6.40 -20.71
C LYS A 127 -12.23 5.60 -20.42
N CYS A 128 -12.09 5.11 -19.20
CA CYS A 128 -11.04 4.16 -18.86
C CYS A 128 -11.32 2.81 -19.55
N GLY A 129 -10.32 2.20 -20.15
CA GLY A 129 -10.43 0.94 -20.88
C GLY A 129 -10.55 -0.27 -19.95
N ASP A 130 -9.90 -0.20 -18.78
CA ASP A 130 -9.88 -1.30 -17.80
C ASP A 130 -11.07 -1.25 -16.83
N TRP A 131 -11.68 -0.07 -16.67
CA TRP A 131 -12.72 0.18 -15.68
C TRP A 131 -13.88 0.93 -16.30
N ILE A 132 -15.11 0.70 -15.82
CA ILE A 132 -16.30 1.41 -16.31
C ILE A 132 -16.36 2.84 -15.73
N SER A 133 -15.24 3.58 -15.73
CA SER A 133 -15.10 4.93 -15.17
C SER A 133 -14.64 5.92 -16.25
N TYR A 134 -14.67 7.21 -15.91
CA TYR A 134 -14.31 8.30 -16.82
C TYR A 134 -13.29 9.22 -16.19
N PHE A 135 -12.27 9.61 -16.94
CA PHE A 135 -11.21 10.50 -16.46
C PHE A 135 -11.71 11.93 -16.29
N VAL A 136 -11.20 12.60 -15.24
CA VAL A 136 -11.66 13.93 -14.86
C VAL A 136 -10.51 14.89 -14.67
N ASN A 137 -10.77 16.18 -14.87
CA ASN A 137 -9.87 17.27 -14.50
C ASN A 137 -9.92 17.49 -12.98
N PRO A 138 -8.84 17.21 -12.23
CA PRO A 138 -8.83 17.37 -10.78
C PRO A 138 -8.79 18.85 -10.37
N GLY A 139 -8.51 19.75 -11.31
CA GLY A 139 -8.57 21.20 -11.17
C GLY A 139 -9.95 21.80 -11.37
N ASP A 140 -10.94 21.05 -11.89
CA ASP A 140 -12.30 21.56 -12.07
C ASP A 140 -12.95 21.85 -10.71
N LEU A 141 -13.51 23.05 -10.55
CA LEU A 141 -14.04 23.49 -9.26
C LEU A 141 -15.22 22.64 -8.78
N LYS A 142 -16.09 22.18 -9.68
CA LYS A 142 -17.23 21.32 -9.31
C LYS A 142 -16.76 19.94 -8.91
N TRP A 143 -15.74 19.41 -9.58
CA TRP A 143 -15.11 18.15 -9.15
C TRP A 143 -14.52 18.30 -7.74
N GLN A 144 -13.74 19.35 -7.50
CA GLN A 144 -13.16 19.60 -6.17
C GLN A 144 -14.24 19.74 -5.09
N GLU A 145 -15.38 20.38 -5.38
CA GLU A 145 -16.52 20.46 -4.47
C GLU A 145 -17.13 19.09 -4.17
N LEU A 146 -17.29 18.22 -5.18
CA LEU A 146 -17.77 16.85 -5.00
C LEU A 146 -16.80 16.01 -4.17
N THR A 147 -15.50 16.10 -4.43
CA THR A 147 -14.47 15.40 -3.65
C THR A 147 -14.48 15.83 -2.18
N LEU A 148 -14.58 17.14 -1.91
CA LEU A 148 -14.69 17.64 -0.54
C LEU A 148 -16.00 17.21 0.13
N SER A 149 -17.11 17.23 -0.59
CA SER A 149 -18.40 16.76 -0.07
C SER A 149 -18.35 15.27 0.29
N ARG A 150 -17.66 14.46 -0.51
CA ARG A 150 -17.43 13.04 -0.18
C ARG A 150 -16.58 12.88 1.08
N MET A 151 -15.55 13.71 1.25
CA MET A 151 -14.76 13.71 2.47
C MET A 151 -15.59 14.11 3.69
N ASP A 152 -16.45 15.13 3.58
CA ASP A 152 -17.41 15.49 4.65
C ASP A 152 -18.30 14.31 5.02
N GLU A 153 -18.84 13.60 4.03
CA GLU A 153 -19.69 12.43 4.24
C GLU A 153 -18.95 11.33 5.02
N LEU A 154 -17.73 10.97 4.62
CA LEU A 154 -16.92 9.97 5.32
C LEU A 154 -16.68 10.37 6.79
N ILE A 155 -16.29 11.62 7.03
CA ILE A 155 -16.05 12.13 8.40
C ILE A 155 -17.34 12.10 9.23
N LEU A 156 -18.48 12.51 8.67
CA LEU A 156 -19.78 12.46 9.34
C LEU A 156 -20.20 11.02 9.70
N ARG A 157 -19.84 10.05 8.85
CA ARG A 157 -20.10 8.62 9.07
C ARG A 157 -19.12 7.97 10.05
N GLY A 158 -18.11 8.72 10.50
CA GLY A 158 -17.19 8.32 11.55
C GLY A 158 -15.87 7.73 11.05
N PHE A 159 -15.59 7.76 9.74
CA PHE A 159 -14.28 7.37 9.21
C PHE A 159 -13.18 8.26 9.77
N ASP A 160 -11.96 7.73 9.86
CA ASP A 160 -10.78 8.45 10.36
C ASP A 160 -10.06 9.24 9.26
N GLY A 161 -10.43 8.99 8.00
CA GLY A 161 -9.95 9.73 6.86
C GLY A 161 -10.24 9.04 5.53
N ALA A 162 -9.38 9.28 4.55
CA ALA A 162 -9.60 8.83 3.19
C ALA A 162 -8.36 8.19 2.58
N PHE A 163 -8.62 7.18 1.75
CA PHE A 163 -7.69 6.65 0.78
C PHE A 163 -7.95 7.34 -0.56
N LEU A 164 -6.94 8.00 -1.10
CA LEU A 164 -7.00 8.88 -2.25
C LEU A 164 -6.39 8.16 -3.46
N ASP A 165 -7.23 7.80 -4.41
CA ASP A 165 -6.85 6.97 -5.55
C ASP A 165 -6.83 7.74 -6.88
N VAL A 166 -6.29 7.10 -7.91
CA VAL A 166 -6.21 7.58 -9.29
C VAL A 166 -5.43 8.90 -9.41
N VAL A 167 -4.19 8.91 -8.91
CA VAL A 167 -3.27 10.05 -9.03
C VAL A 167 -2.28 9.94 -10.19
N GLY A 168 -2.17 8.75 -10.80
CA GLY A 168 -1.14 8.41 -11.79
C GLY A 168 -1.53 8.55 -13.26
N TYR A 169 -2.82 8.75 -13.58
CA TYR A 169 -3.31 8.76 -14.97
C TYR A 169 -2.85 9.96 -15.81
N LEU A 170 -2.18 10.93 -15.20
CA LEU A 170 -1.78 12.18 -15.85
C LEU A 170 -0.82 11.95 -17.02
N HIS A 171 -0.08 10.84 -17.04
CA HIS A 171 0.86 10.50 -18.11
C HIS A 171 0.18 10.20 -19.45
N GLU A 172 -1.11 9.89 -19.43
CA GLU A 172 -1.89 9.57 -20.62
C GLU A 172 -2.40 10.82 -21.36
N TYR A 173 -1.99 12.01 -20.93
CA TYR A 173 -2.42 13.30 -21.46
C TYR A 173 -1.25 14.13 -22.01
N PRO A 174 -1.48 15.03 -22.99
CA PRO A 174 -0.47 15.92 -23.54
C PRO A 174 0.26 16.73 -22.46
N ASP A 175 1.58 16.94 -22.61
CA ASP A 175 2.42 17.58 -21.59
C ASP A 175 1.95 18.99 -21.18
N ASP A 176 1.39 19.78 -22.11
CA ASP A 176 0.86 21.10 -21.83
C ASP A 176 -0.39 21.05 -20.94
N LEU A 177 -1.28 20.09 -21.18
CA LEU A 177 -2.45 19.84 -20.34
C LEU A 177 -2.05 19.22 -18.98
N LYS A 178 -1.18 18.22 -19.02
CA LYS A 178 -0.65 17.52 -17.85
C LYS A 178 0.05 18.46 -16.88
N GLU A 179 1.03 19.23 -17.34
CA GLU A 179 1.80 20.13 -16.48
C GLU A 179 1.10 21.47 -16.22
N GLY A 180 0.29 21.96 -17.17
CA GLY A 180 -0.39 23.24 -17.05
C GLY A 180 -1.70 23.21 -16.26
N VAL A 181 -2.41 22.07 -16.26
CA VAL A 181 -3.77 21.97 -15.70
C VAL A 181 -3.90 20.80 -14.72
N LEU A 182 -3.60 19.58 -15.16
CA LEU A 182 -3.95 18.38 -14.38
C LEU A 182 -3.08 18.24 -13.12
N ARG A 183 -1.75 18.35 -13.25
CA ARG A 183 -0.83 18.25 -12.10
C ARG A 183 -1.06 19.37 -11.08
N PRO A 184 -1.14 20.67 -11.46
CA PRO A 184 -1.48 21.73 -10.51
C PRO A 184 -2.87 21.53 -9.87
N GLY A 185 -3.85 21.07 -10.64
CA GLY A 185 -5.19 20.77 -10.16
C GLY A 185 -5.20 19.68 -9.08
N LEU A 186 -4.50 18.56 -9.34
CA LEU A 186 -4.37 17.43 -8.42
C LEU A 186 -3.65 17.83 -7.12
N LEU A 187 -2.48 18.49 -7.24
CA LEU A 187 -1.73 18.98 -6.09
C LEU A 187 -2.56 19.99 -5.27
N GLY A 188 -3.29 20.87 -5.96
CA GLY A 188 -4.21 21.82 -5.37
C GLY A 188 -5.34 21.13 -4.59
N LEU A 189 -5.94 20.09 -5.15
CA LEU A 189 -7.00 19.31 -4.51
C LEU A 189 -6.50 18.59 -3.24
N ILE A 190 -5.35 17.91 -3.31
CA ILE A 190 -4.73 17.25 -2.13
C ILE A 190 -4.44 18.29 -1.04
N LYS A 191 -3.92 19.45 -1.41
CA LYS A 191 -3.70 20.56 -0.46
C LYS A 191 -4.99 21.06 0.16
N ARG A 192 -6.08 21.20 -0.62
CA ARG A 192 -7.40 21.57 -0.10
C ARG A 192 -7.94 20.53 0.89
N LEU A 193 -7.81 19.24 0.58
CA LEU A 193 -8.19 18.15 1.48
C LEU A 193 -7.41 18.23 2.80
N ARG A 194 -6.07 18.36 2.76
CA ARG A 194 -5.29 18.51 3.99
C ARG A 194 -5.69 19.74 4.81
N LEU A 195 -5.92 20.88 4.16
CA LEU A 195 -6.30 22.11 4.86
C LEU A 195 -7.71 22.02 5.47
N GLY A 196 -8.66 21.40 4.77
CA GLY A 196 -10.03 21.21 5.24
C GLY A 196 -10.13 20.17 6.37
N TYR A 197 -9.31 19.12 6.32
CA TYR A 197 -9.37 17.98 7.25
C TYR A 197 -8.01 17.73 7.93
N PRO A 198 -7.49 18.68 8.74
CA PRO A 198 -6.14 18.60 9.29
C PRO A 198 -5.92 17.41 10.23
N LYS A 199 -6.99 16.85 10.82
CA LYS A 199 -6.93 15.67 11.70
C LYS A 199 -7.14 14.35 10.96
N ALA A 200 -7.64 14.38 9.72
CA ALA A 200 -7.93 13.15 8.99
C ALA A 200 -6.64 12.51 8.48
N TYR A 201 -6.64 11.19 8.44
CA TYR A 201 -5.58 10.43 7.78
C TYR A 201 -5.81 10.44 6.26
N LEU A 202 -4.80 10.88 5.51
CA LEU A 202 -4.83 10.84 4.04
C LEU A 202 -3.75 9.85 3.58
N VAL A 203 -4.16 8.80 2.89
CA VAL A 203 -3.24 7.84 2.26
C VAL A 203 -3.45 7.93 0.76
N VAL A 204 -2.38 8.09 -0.01
CA VAL A 204 -2.47 8.20 -1.48
C VAL A 204 -2.03 6.88 -2.12
N ASN A 205 -2.74 6.46 -3.16
CA ASN A 205 -2.29 5.37 -4.03
C ASN A 205 -1.24 5.86 -5.02
N GLY A 206 -0.07 5.25 -5.09
CA GLY A 206 1.00 5.60 -6.03
C GLY A 206 1.97 6.68 -5.54
N SER A 207 3.19 6.67 -6.08
CA SER A 207 4.34 7.47 -5.60
C SER A 207 4.78 8.62 -6.52
N ILE A 208 4.01 8.87 -7.59
CA ILE A 208 4.45 9.68 -8.73
C ILE A 208 4.64 11.18 -8.43
N PHE A 209 4.00 11.69 -7.37
CA PHE A 209 4.17 13.07 -6.86
C PHE A 209 4.58 13.13 -5.40
N LEU A 210 5.18 12.05 -4.89
CA LEU A 210 5.45 11.92 -3.45
C LEU A 210 6.38 13.03 -2.92
N GLU A 211 7.33 13.52 -3.72
CA GLU A 211 8.22 14.61 -3.32
C GLU A 211 7.44 15.90 -3.01
N GLU A 212 6.35 16.17 -3.71
CA GLU A 212 5.55 17.38 -3.56
C GLU A 212 4.45 17.26 -2.50
N ILE A 213 3.94 16.05 -2.28
CA ILE A 213 2.78 15.84 -1.39
C ILE A 213 3.12 15.14 -0.07
N HIS A 214 4.34 14.65 0.14
CA HIS A 214 4.68 13.87 1.35
C HIS A 214 4.30 14.60 2.64
N ASN A 215 4.45 15.93 2.71
CA ASN A 215 4.08 16.73 3.89
C ASN A 215 2.57 16.99 4.04
N LEU A 216 1.76 16.58 3.07
CA LEU A 216 0.30 16.71 3.06
C LEU A 216 -0.41 15.39 3.36
N ILE A 217 0.30 14.27 3.49
CA ILE A 217 -0.30 12.93 3.62
C ILE A 217 0.27 12.20 4.84
N ASN A 218 -0.42 11.14 5.25
CA ASN A 218 -0.01 10.27 6.36
C ASN A 218 0.61 8.96 5.87
N GLY A 219 0.26 8.53 4.66
CA GLY A 219 0.86 7.35 4.05
C GLY A 219 0.78 7.36 2.53
N VAL A 220 1.57 6.49 1.93
CA VAL A 220 1.51 6.19 0.49
C VAL A 220 1.38 4.67 0.32
N MET A 221 0.51 4.24 -0.58
CA MET A 221 0.40 2.85 -1.00
C MET A 221 1.11 2.64 -2.32
N CYS A 222 1.84 1.54 -2.45
CA CYS A 222 2.43 1.09 -3.71
C CYS A 222 1.60 -0.09 -4.23
N GLU A 223 0.98 0.08 -5.38
CA GLU A 223 0.10 -0.90 -6.01
C GLU A 223 0.45 -1.04 -7.51
N SER A 224 0.81 -2.22 -8.00
CA SER A 224 1.41 -3.33 -7.22
C SER A 224 2.81 -2.96 -6.73
N PHE A 225 3.28 -3.54 -5.62
CA PHE A 225 4.63 -3.26 -5.12
C PHE A 225 5.69 -4.24 -5.64
N SER A 226 5.36 -5.52 -5.63
CA SER A 226 6.20 -6.66 -5.96
C SER A 226 5.64 -7.37 -7.17
N SER A 227 4.42 -7.91 -7.06
CA SER A 227 3.79 -8.75 -8.08
C SER A 227 2.37 -8.28 -8.41
N SER A 228 1.99 -8.44 -9.67
CA SER A 228 0.64 -8.19 -10.20
C SER A 228 0.15 -9.44 -10.93
N GLU A 229 -1.14 -9.77 -10.91
CA GLU A 229 -1.67 -10.97 -11.62
C GLU A 229 -1.31 -10.98 -13.12
N VAL A 230 -1.15 -9.79 -13.72
CA VAL A 230 -0.80 -9.61 -15.15
C VAL A 230 0.69 -9.89 -15.45
N LYS A 231 1.57 -9.92 -14.44
CA LYS A 231 3.01 -10.16 -14.59
C LYS A 231 3.48 -11.18 -13.54
N HIS A 232 3.10 -12.44 -13.75
CA HIS A 232 3.70 -13.60 -13.09
C HIS A 232 5.09 -13.90 -13.66
N ASP A 233 6.00 -12.94 -13.56
CA ASP A 233 7.41 -13.15 -13.84
C ASP A 233 8.21 -12.58 -12.67
N GLU A 234 8.80 -13.46 -11.85
CA GLU A 234 9.67 -13.08 -10.73
C GLU A 234 10.83 -12.17 -11.19
N GLU A 235 11.15 -12.17 -12.49
CA GLU A 235 12.17 -11.30 -13.09
C GLU A 235 11.70 -9.83 -13.26
N VAL A 236 10.39 -9.54 -13.23
CA VAL A 236 9.85 -8.19 -13.48
C VAL A 236 9.02 -7.69 -12.29
N LEU A 237 9.72 -7.09 -11.32
CA LEU A 237 9.10 -6.42 -10.16
C LEU A 237 8.27 -5.19 -10.58
N ALA A 238 7.08 -5.04 -10.00
CA ALA A 238 6.21 -3.87 -10.24
C ALA A 238 6.88 -2.55 -9.80
N VAL A 239 7.46 -2.52 -8.59
CA VAL A 239 8.33 -1.42 -8.13
C VAL A 239 9.76 -1.93 -8.03
N THR A 240 10.70 -1.28 -8.72
CA THR A 240 12.13 -1.65 -8.65
C THR A 240 12.73 -1.39 -7.26
N VAL A 241 13.87 -2.01 -6.96
CA VAL A 241 14.64 -1.72 -5.74
C VAL A 241 15.01 -0.24 -5.64
N GLU A 242 15.36 0.39 -6.76
CA GLU A 242 15.64 1.83 -6.83
C GLU A 242 14.39 2.65 -6.49
N GLY A 243 13.22 2.29 -7.05
CA GLY A 243 11.94 2.93 -6.73
C GLY A 243 11.60 2.82 -5.25
N ALA A 244 11.74 1.64 -4.65
CA ALA A 244 11.51 1.42 -3.22
C ALA A 244 12.48 2.25 -2.35
N ASN A 245 13.75 2.34 -2.75
CA ASN A 245 14.75 3.17 -2.07
C ASN A 245 14.44 4.67 -2.19
N ARG A 246 13.92 5.13 -3.34
CA ARG A 246 13.46 6.51 -3.51
C ARG A 246 12.30 6.84 -2.57
N ILE A 247 11.31 5.95 -2.46
CA ILE A 247 10.19 6.12 -1.52
C ILE A 247 10.70 6.18 -0.08
N ASN A 248 11.62 5.28 0.30
CA ASN A 248 12.25 5.29 1.62
C ASN A 248 13.04 6.58 1.90
N LYS A 249 13.72 7.12 0.90
CA LYS A 249 14.41 8.42 1.02
C LYS A 249 13.42 9.53 1.37
N ILE A 250 12.31 9.63 0.63
CA ILE A 250 11.28 10.66 0.83
C ILE A 250 10.57 10.46 2.19
N ARG A 251 10.30 9.22 2.59
CA ARG A 251 9.75 8.89 3.92
C ARG A 251 10.57 9.43 5.08
N ASN A 252 11.88 9.57 4.88
CA ASN A 252 12.81 10.06 5.89
C ASN A 252 13.04 11.58 5.80
N TYR A 253 12.29 12.31 4.97
CA TYR A 253 12.36 13.75 4.91
C TYR A 253 11.87 14.38 6.23
N PRO A 254 12.59 15.39 6.77
CA PRO A 254 12.27 15.99 8.06
C PRO A 254 10.91 16.70 8.09
N GLU A 255 10.35 17.04 6.93
CA GLU A 255 9.05 17.68 6.77
C GLU A 255 7.89 16.73 7.08
N ASN A 256 8.08 15.41 6.95
CA ASN A 256 7.13 14.41 7.39
C ASN A 256 7.82 13.13 7.91
N PRO A 257 8.33 13.15 9.15
CA PRO A 257 8.96 11.97 9.74
C PRO A 257 7.97 10.83 10.03
N ASN A 258 6.67 11.08 9.82
CA ASN A 258 5.59 10.18 10.23
C ASN A 258 4.92 9.48 9.03
N LEU A 259 5.50 9.57 7.83
CA LEU A 259 4.96 8.94 6.63
C LEU A 259 5.08 7.41 6.74
N ILE A 260 3.97 6.68 6.63
CA ILE A 260 4.00 5.22 6.48
C ILE A 260 3.96 4.82 5.01
N VAL A 261 4.40 3.60 4.71
CA VAL A 261 4.35 3.05 3.35
C VAL A 261 3.64 1.70 3.40
N LEU A 262 2.58 1.59 2.59
CA LEU A 262 1.79 0.39 2.40
C LEU A 262 2.21 -0.27 1.08
N ALA A 263 2.30 -1.59 1.06
CA ALA A 263 2.54 -2.39 -0.15
C ALA A 263 1.30 -3.26 -0.38
N LEU A 264 0.69 -3.13 -1.57
CA LEU A 264 -0.41 -3.97 -2.01
C LEU A 264 0.08 -4.81 -3.19
N ASP A 265 -0.15 -6.11 -3.12
CA ASP A 265 0.25 -7.09 -4.14
C ASP A 265 -0.89 -8.08 -4.41
N TYR A 266 -0.91 -8.63 -5.61
CA TYR A 266 -1.97 -9.51 -6.10
C TYR A 266 -1.42 -10.85 -6.53
N VAL A 267 -1.99 -11.93 -5.99
CA VAL A 267 -1.49 -13.28 -6.20
C VAL A 267 -2.64 -14.24 -6.49
N GLY A 268 -2.40 -15.22 -7.37
CA GLY A 268 -3.36 -16.28 -7.61
C GLY A 268 -3.65 -17.11 -6.34
N ARG A 269 -4.89 -17.57 -6.18
CA ARG A 269 -5.27 -18.46 -5.07
C ARG A 269 -4.38 -19.69 -5.04
N GLY A 270 -3.80 -19.98 -3.87
CA GLY A 270 -2.96 -21.15 -3.64
C GLY A 270 -1.47 -20.94 -3.94
N ASP A 271 -1.06 -19.77 -4.45
CA ASP A 271 0.36 -19.45 -4.66
C ASP A 271 1.03 -18.95 -3.36
N ILE A 272 1.26 -19.88 -2.44
CA ILE A 272 1.81 -19.58 -1.11
C ILE A 272 3.26 -19.07 -1.20
N ASP A 273 4.01 -19.52 -2.21
CA ASP A 273 5.39 -19.10 -2.41
C ASP A 273 5.45 -17.63 -2.82
N LEU A 274 4.59 -17.19 -3.75
CA LEU A 274 4.49 -15.80 -4.15
C LEU A 274 3.96 -14.90 -3.02
N VAL A 275 2.93 -15.34 -2.29
CA VAL A 275 2.46 -14.66 -1.06
C VAL A 275 3.63 -14.41 -0.10
N THR A 276 4.46 -15.44 0.11
CA THR A 276 5.60 -15.38 1.03
C THR A 276 6.68 -14.43 0.51
N PHE A 277 6.94 -14.46 -0.80
CA PHE A 277 7.90 -13.57 -1.45
C PHE A 277 7.49 -12.10 -1.30
N ASP A 278 6.28 -11.75 -1.71
CA ASP A 278 5.76 -10.37 -1.68
C ASP A 278 5.75 -9.79 -0.27
N TYR A 279 5.28 -10.60 0.70
CA TYR A 279 5.25 -10.21 2.10
C TYR A 279 6.65 -9.94 2.65
N LYS A 280 7.62 -10.84 2.39
CA LYS A 280 9.02 -10.67 2.83
C LYS A 280 9.67 -9.47 2.15
N ARG A 281 9.39 -9.25 0.87
CA ARG A 281 9.93 -8.13 0.11
C ARG A 281 9.45 -6.81 0.68
N ALA A 282 8.15 -6.61 0.90
CA ALA A 282 7.61 -5.42 1.56
C ALA A 282 8.27 -5.17 2.92
N LEU A 283 8.37 -6.19 3.77
CA LEU A 283 9.00 -6.08 5.08
C LEU A 283 10.49 -5.70 5.00
N SER A 284 11.23 -6.16 3.98
CA SER A 284 12.65 -5.82 3.79
C SER A 284 12.89 -4.31 3.57
N PHE A 285 11.92 -3.60 2.99
CA PHE A 285 11.94 -2.15 2.84
C PHE A 285 11.28 -1.41 4.02
N GLY A 286 10.75 -2.17 4.98
CA GLY A 286 9.97 -1.65 6.09
C GLY A 286 8.62 -1.08 5.66
N PHE A 287 8.03 -1.63 4.59
CA PHE A 287 6.67 -1.35 4.15
C PHE A 287 5.72 -2.33 4.83
N ILE A 288 4.47 -1.92 4.99
CA ILE A 288 3.42 -2.75 5.61
C ILE A 288 2.72 -3.49 4.47
N PRO A 289 2.79 -4.83 4.40
CA PRO A 289 2.17 -5.60 3.31
C PRO A 289 0.68 -5.90 3.53
N ASN A 290 -0.06 -5.89 2.43
CA ASN A 290 -1.35 -6.55 2.26
C ASN A 290 -1.30 -7.29 0.93
N ILE A 291 -1.72 -8.55 0.92
CA ILE A 291 -1.80 -9.36 -0.29
C ILE A 291 -3.29 -9.58 -0.56
N SER A 292 -3.69 -9.55 -1.82
CA SER A 292 -5.06 -9.86 -2.25
C SER A 292 -5.04 -11.02 -3.25
N TYR A 293 -6.14 -11.78 -3.29
CA TYR A 293 -6.37 -12.83 -4.30
C TYR A 293 -7.19 -12.34 -5.51
N ASP A 294 -7.55 -11.06 -5.49
CA ASP A 294 -8.40 -10.41 -6.47
C ASP A 294 -7.78 -9.05 -6.79
N ASP A 295 -7.24 -8.93 -8.01
CA ASP A 295 -6.71 -7.70 -8.59
C ASP A 295 -7.77 -6.74 -9.11
N SER A 296 -9.01 -7.20 -9.25
CA SER A 296 -10.05 -6.53 -10.01
C SER A 296 -11.05 -5.81 -9.11
N TYR A 297 -11.42 -6.34 -7.94
CA TYR A 297 -12.38 -5.63 -7.09
C TYR A 297 -12.01 -5.63 -5.61
N LEU A 298 -10.86 -6.21 -5.24
CA LEU A 298 -10.46 -6.36 -3.84
C LEU A 298 -11.62 -6.94 -2.99
N THR A 299 -12.36 -7.88 -3.57
CA THR A 299 -13.50 -8.56 -2.93
C THR A 299 -13.09 -9.86 -2.25
N ASP A 300 -11.80 -10.22 -2.32
CA ASP A 300 -11.26 -11.39 -1.66
C ASP A 300 -10.04 -11.06 -0.79
N LEU A 301 -10.27 -11.10 0.52
CA LEU A 301 -9.21 -10.94 1.51
C LEU A 301 -8.32 -12.18 1.54
N CYS A 302 -7.06 -12.04 1.15
CA CYS A 302 -6.03 -12.98 1.56
C CYS A 302 -5.81 -12.84 3.06
N LEU A 303 -6.56 -13.62 3.85
CA LEU A 303 -6.36 -13.75 5.28
C LEU A 303 -5.10 -14.58 5.53
N VAL A 304 -3.92 -14.05 5.18
CA VAL A 304 -2.68 -14.54 5.77
C VAL A 304 -2.81 -14.29 7.26
N ASN A 305 -3.07 -15.36 8.02
CA ASN A 305 -3.39 -15.28 9.44
C ASN A 305 -2.37 -14.40 10.16
N PRO A 306 -2.75 -13.28 10.79
CA PRO A 306 -1.84 -12.46 11.58
C PRO A 306 -1.18 -13.21 12.75
N ALA A 307 -1.65 -14.42 13.07
CA ALA A 307 -1.02 -15.37 14.01
C ALA A 307 0.09 -16.24 13.38
N ASN A 308 0.16 -16.37 12.05
CA ASN A 308 1.35 -16.86 11.34
C ASN A 308 2.38 -15.71 11.24
N ARG A 309 2.74 -15.17 12.41
CA ARG A 309 3.64 -14.02 12.53
C ARG A 309 5.00 -14.39 11.93
N PHE A 310 5.34 -13.76 10.82
CA PHE A 310 6.72 -13.35 10.62
C PHE A 310 7.02 -12.33 11.73
N LEU A 311 7.70 -12.76 12.80
CA LEU A 311 8.18 -11.84 13.82
C LEU A 311 9.37 -11.09 13.22
N ALA A 312 9.09 -9.99 12.53
CA ALA A 312 10.07 -8.98 12.18
C ALA A 312 10.36 -8.13 13.42
N LYS A 313 11.40 -8.46 14.18
CA LYS A 313 11.83 -7.60 15.27
C LYS A 313 12.61 -6.43 14.67
N ARG A 314 12.04 -5.21 14.73
CA ARG A 314 12.73 -3.97 14.39
C ARG A 314 13.72 -3.66 15.51
N GLU A 315 15.00 -3.76 15.23
CA GLU A 315 16.05 -3.20 16.08
C GLU A 315 16.60 -1.92 15.44
N LYS A 316 17.29 -1.09 16.24
CA LYS A 316 17.68 0.28 15.89
C LYS A 316 18.47 0.38 14.56
N ASP A 317 19.04 -0.74 14.11
CA ASP A 317 19.91 -0.86 12.93
C ASP A 317 19.49 -2.02 11.97
N GLY A 318 18.22 -2.45 11.99
CA GLY A 318 17.63 -3.34 10.96
C GLY A 318 16.59 -4.36 11.45
N VAL A 319 16.11 -5.21 10.54
CA VAL A 319 15.09 -6.24 10.81
C VAL A 319 15.75 -7.61 11.00
N LEU A 320 15.36 -8.32 12.07
CA LEU A 320 15.58 -9.77 12.25
C LEU A 320 14.25 -10.48 11.99
N LEU A 321 14.22 -11.46 11.07
CA LEU A 321 13.03 -12.26 10.79
C LEU A 321 13.15 -13.59 11.55
N THR A 322 12.25 -13.85 12.50
CA THR A 322 12.11 -15.17 13.14
C THR A 322 10.73 -15.76 12.86
N TRP A 323 10.70 -17.08 12.63
CA TRP A 323 9.48 -17.86 12.44
C TRP A 323 9.07 -18.52 13.76
N GLU A 324 7.80 -18.38 14.13
CA GLU A 324 7.13 -19.28 15.07
C GLU A 324 5.83 -19.71 14.40
N ALA A 325 5.72 -20.99 14.01
CA ALA A 325 4.40 -21.54 13.74
C ALA A 325 3.71 -21.93 15.05
N PRO A 326 2.42 -21.63 15.21
CA PRO A 326 1.64 -22.26 16.27
C PRO A 326 1.52 -23.76 15.98
N ALA A 327 1.65 -24.57 17.04
CA ALA A 327 1.65 -26.04 16.98
C ALA A 327 0.32 -26.69 16.54
N GLU A 328 -0.73 -25.90 16.33
CA GLU A 328 -2.11 -26.40 16.26
C GLU A 328 -2.68 -26.60 14.85
N PHE A 329 -1.90 -26.41 13.78
CA PHE A 329 -2.34 -26.75 12.41
C PHE A 329 -1.20 -27.36 11.60
N ILE A 330 -0.90 -28.62 11.89
CA ILE A 330 -0.30 -29.54 10.92
C ILE A 330 -1.43 -30.48 10.49
N GLU A 331 -2.22 -30.09 9.50
CA GLU A 331 -3.00 -31.09 8.77
C GLU A 331 -2.02 -31.91 7.93
N GLU A 332 -1.99 -33.24 8.16
CA GLU A 332 -1.19 -34.19 7.37
C GLU A 332 -1.46 -34.09 5.84
N SER A 333 -2.59 -33.49 5.43
CA SER A 333 -2.97 -33.27 4.03
C SER A 333 -2.08 -32.25 3.29
N LEU A 334 -1.39 -31.35 4.01
CA LEU A 334 -0.51 -30.33 3.42
C LEU A 334 0.90 -30.88 3.06
N LEU A 335 1.32 -31.99 3.67
CA LEU A 335 2.59 -32.65 3.36
C LEU A 335 2.57 -33.36 1.99
N SER A 336 1.39 -33.72 1.48
CA SER A 336 1.26 -34.41 0.19
C SER A 336 1.39 -33.52 -1.06
N HIS A 337 1.37 -32.18 -0.93
CA HIS A 337 1.55 -31.28 -2.09
C HIS A 337 3.02 -30.95 -2.39
N TYR A 338 3.96 -31.36 -1.54
CA TYR A 338 5.40 -31.26 -1.80
C TYR A 338 5.96 -32.55 -2.41
N ILE A 339 5.37 -33.02 -3.51
CA ILE A 339 5.98 -34.02 -4.39
C ILE A 339 5.95 -33.51 -5.84
N ILE A 340 6.99 -32.74 -6.17
CA ILE A 340 7.72 -32.70 -7.45
C ILE A 340 6.88 -32.58 -8.74
N LYS A 341 6.87 -31.38 -9.35
CA LYS A 341 6.74 -31.25 -10.81
C LYS A 341 8.12 -31.49 -11.45
N ARG A 342 8.28 -32.68 -12.03
CA ARG A 342 9.48 -33.20 -12.70
C ARG A 342 9.68 -32.51 -14.06
N GLY A 343 10.84 -31.93 -14.37
CA GLY A 343 11.22 -31.71 -15.78
C GLY A 343 12.14 -30.55 -16.17
N SER A 344 12.51 -29.62 -15.31
CA SER A 344 13.35 -28.47 -15.72
C SER A 344 14.83 -28.77 -15.55
N LYS A 345 15.63 -28.64 -16.62
CA LYS A 345 17.10 -28.72 -16.58
C LYS A 345 17.67 -27.62 -15.66
N PRO A 346 18.82 -27.86 -14.99
CA PRO A 346 19.49 -26.80 -14.26
C PRO A 346 20.02 -25.77 -15.26
N ILE A 347 19.58 -24.52 -15.13
CA ILE A 347 20.34 -23.38 -15.61
C ILE A 347 21.19 -22.96 -14.42
N LEU A 348 22.49 -23.16 -14.55
CA LEU A 348 23.61 -22.36 -14.03
C LEU A 348 24.84 -23.28 -13.90
N SER A 349 25.87 -22.93 -14.66
CA SER A 349 27.20 -23.53 -14.58
C SER A 349 28.02 -22.82 -13.50
N GLU A 350 29.06 -23.49 -12.99
CA GLU A 350 29.95 -23.10 -11.88
C GLU A 350 30.69 -21.75 -12.02
N THR A 351 30.41 -20.98 -13.09
CA THR A 351 31.12 -19.74 -13.45
C THR A 351 30.41 -18.43 -13.06
N ASP A 352 29.18 -18.48 -12.53
CA ASP A 352 28.39 -17.25 -12.26
C ASP A 352 28.52 -16.67 -10.84
N PHE A 353 29.52 -17.09 -10.07
CA PHE A 353 29.79 -16.54 -8.74
C PHE A 353 30.86 -15.44 -8.75
N LYS A 354 30.55 -14.27 -9.31
CA LYS A 354 31.27 -13.01 -9.02
C LYS A 354 30.36 -11.80 -9.14
N GLU A 355 29.67 -11.47 -8.05
CA GLU A 355 29.56 -10.13 -7.47
C GLU A 355 28.53 -10.17 -6.32
N ALA A 356 29.01 -10.10 -5.08
CA ALA A 356 28.18 -9.96 -3.88
C ALA A 356 28.40 -8.56 -3.31
N PHE A 357 27.32 -7.80 -3.17
CA PHE A 357 27.35 -6.46 -2.58
C PHE A 357 27.54 -6.54 -1.05
N LEU A 358 28.49 -5.76 -0.55
CA LEU A 358 28.65 -5.40 0.85
C LEU A 358 27.53 -4.42 1.24
N VAL A 359 26.61 -4.84 2.11
CA VAL A 359 25.79 -3.92 2.90
C VAL A 359 25.68 -4.45 4.34
N ASN A 360 26.33 -3.74 5.26
CA ASN A 360 26.11 -3.71 6.70
C ASN A 360 26.02 -5.07 7.45
N ASP A 361 27.17 -5.74 7.62
CA ASP A 361 27.47 -6.69 8.71
C ASP A 361 26.33 -7.71 9.04
N LYS A 362 25.83 -8.48 8.05
CA LYS A 362 24.79 -9.53 8.25
C LYS A 362 25.05 -10.85 7.51
N VAL A 363 24.56 -11.94 8.13
CA VAL A 363 24.68 -13.36 7.76
C VAL A 363 23.99 -13.66 6.42
N SER A 364 24.66 -14.45 5.57
CA SER A 364 24.09 -15.05 4.36
C SER A 364 23.93 -16.56 4.52
N ALA A 365 22.81 -17.12 4.05
CA ALA A 365 22.59 -18.55 3.96
C ALA A 365 22.62 -18.96 2.49
N ASN A 366 23.46 -19.95 2.16
CA ASN A 366 23.51 -20.55 0.83
C ASN A 366 22.99 -21.98 0.90
N ILE A 367 22.13 -22.33 -0.06
CA ILE A 367 21.63 -23.69 -0.24
C ILE A 367 22.50 -24.36 -1.30
N THR A 368 23.11 -25.50 -0.96
CA THR A 368 23.88 -26.28 -1.93
C THR A 368 23.41 -27.73 -1.86
N THR A 369 22.78 -28.20 -2.93
CA THR A 369 22.37 -29.58 -3.08
C THR A 369 23.50 -30.40 -3.70
N PHE A 370 23.94 -31.46 -3.03
CA PHE A 370 24.85 -32.45 -3.60
C PHE A 370 24.09 -33.76 -3.80
N LYS A 371 24.26 -34.37 -4.97
CA LYS A 371 23.85 -35.76 -5.20
C LYS A 371 25.11 -36.62 -5.14
N ASP A 372 25.26 -37.38 -4.05
CA ASP A 372 26.35 -38.35 -3.94
C ASP A 372 26.08 -39.53 -4.89
N SER A 373 27.00 -39.78 -5.81
CA SER A 373 26.84 -40.73 -6.92
C SER A 373 26.99 -42.20 -6.52
N GLY A 374 27.01 -42.51 -5.22
CA GLY A 374 27.14 -43.88 -4.69
C GLY A 374 26.18 -44.29 -3.57
N ALA A 375 25.26 -43.42 -3.11
CA ALA A 375 24.37 -43.74 -1.99
C ALA A 375 22.92 -44.05 -2.46
N PRO A 376 22.24 -45.09 -1.92
CA PRO A 376 20.86 -45.45 -2.28
C PRO A 376 19.79 -44.49 -1.74
N LYS A 377 20.18 -43.32 -1.21
CA LYS A 377 19.29 -42.28 -0.69
C LYS A 377 19.87 -40.92 -1.00
N THR A 378 19.02 -39.98 -1.42
CA THR A 378 19.40 -38.57 -1.53
C THR A 378 19.55 -37.99 -0.12
N VAL A 379 20.79 -37.62 0.25
CA VAL A 379 21.07 -36.93 1.51
C VAL A 379 21.14 -35.43 1.21
N LEU A 380 20.22 -34.66 1.80
CA LEU A 380 20.26 -33.20 1.72
C LEU A 380 21.09 -32.67 2.88
N TYR A 381 22.14 -31.93 2.54
CA TYR A 381 22.99 -31.24 3.51
C TYR A 381 22.61 -29.77 3.55
N TYR A 382 22.25 -29.28 4.74
CA TYR A 382 22.08 -27.85 4.98
C TYR A 382 23.30 -27.35 5.73
N THR A 383 24.02 -26.42 5.14
CA THR A 383 25.20 -25.81 5.76
C THR A 383 24.88 -24.36 6.10
N LEU A 384 24.86 -24.03 7.39
CA LEU A 384 24.74 -22.66 7.84
C LEU A 384 26.15 -22.10 8.07
N VAL A 385 26.50 -21.06 7.32
CA VAL A 385 27.82 -20.42 7.41
C VAL A 385 27.62 -18.99 7.90
N ALA A 386 28.34 -18.58 8.93
CA ALA A 386 28.44 -17.17 9.29
C ALA A 386 29.77 -16.63 8.78
N VAL A 387 29.71 -15.45 8.15
CA VAL A 387 30.89 -14.71 7.72
C VAL A 387 31.05 -13.52 8.66
N ASN A 388 32.18 -13.46 9.36
CA ASN A 388 32.52 -12.32 10.23
C ASN A 388 33.87 -11.72 9.80
N ARG A 389 34.25 -10.58 10.41
CA ARG A 389 35.50 -9.86 10.08
C ARG A 389 36.79 -10.64 10.34
N GLY A 390 36.74 -11.82 10.96
CA GLY A 390 37.88 -12.68 11.27
C GLY A 390 38.00 -13.96 10.42
N GLY A 391 37.07 -14.21 9.50
CA GLY A 391 37.06 -15.41 8.65
C GLY A 391 35.69 -16.09 8.56
N ILE A 392 35.67 -17.25 7.91
CA ILE A 392 34.46 -18.07 7.73
C ILE A 392 34.36 -19.05 8.90
N GLU A 393 33.23 -19.05 9.62
CA GLU A 393 32.97 -19.98 10.73
C GLU A 393 31.70 -20.80 10.46
N LEU A 394 31.80 -22.12 10.64
CA LEU A 394 30.70 -23.06 10.43
C LEU A 394 29.79 -23.07 11.68
N VAL A 395 28.56 -22.60 11.56
CA VAL A 395 27.67 -22.40 12.73
C VAL A 395 26.77 -23.59 12.98
N GLY A 396 26.54 -24.45 11.98
CA GLY A 396 25.80 -25.69 12.17
C GLY A 396 25.58 -26.46 10.88
N ARG A 397 25.32 -27.76 11.04
CA ARG A 397 25.00 -28.69 9.95
C ARG A 397 23.69 -29.40 10.27
N LEU A 398 22.67 -29.21 9.44
CA LEU A 398 21.45 -30.00 9.50
C LEU A 398 21.55 -31.10 8.45
N THR A 399 21.27 -32.35 8.83
CA THR A 399 21.25 -33.49 7.89
C THR A 399 19.86 -34.08 7.92
N THR A 400 19.22 -34.17 6.75
CA THR A 400 17.98 -34.94 6.61
C THR A 400 18.15 -36.02 5.55
N CYS A 401 17.59 -37.20 5.82
CA CYS A 401 17.57 -38.33 4.91
C CYS A 401 16.17 -38.42 4.30
N VAL A 402 16.05 -38.15 3.01
CA VAL A 402 14.80 -38.42 2.29
C VAL A 402 14.77 -39.90 1.92
N LYS A 403 13.72 -40.60 2.33
CA LYS A 403 13.50 -42.01 1.97
C LYS A 403 12.76 -42.02 0.63
N GLU A 404 13.34 -42.63 -0.40
CA GLU A 404 12.65 -42.83 -1.68
C GLU A 404 11.53 -43.88 -1.51
N GLU A 405 10.32 -43.53 -1.92
CA GLU A 405 9.28 -44.47 -2.36
C GLU A 405 9.03 -44.28 -3.86
#